data_AF-A0A0C9QDK1-F1
#
_entry.id   AF-A0A0C9QDK1-F1
#
_cell.length_a   1.000
_cell.length_b   1.000
_cell.length_c   1.000
_cell.angle_alpha   90.00
_cell.angle_beta   90.00
_cell.angle_gamma   90.00
#
_symmetry.space_group_name_H-M   'P 1'
#
loop_
_entity.id
_entity.type
_entity.pdbx_description
1 polymer ?
#
loop_
_entity_poly.entity_id
_entity_poly.type
_entity_poly.pdbx_seq_one_letter_code
_entity_poly.pdbx_strand_id
1 'polypeptide(L)'
;MTRKDHSDVSNQLYACYAIGKDVQAMKAVVGEEALTPDDLLYLEFLTKFEKNFISQGNYENRTVFESLDIGWQLLRIFPKEMLKRIPASILAEFYPRDSRH
;
A
#
# COMPACT_ATOMS: atom_id res chain seq x y z
N MET A 1 4.58 -2.21 -22.29
CA MET A 1 3.89 -3.24 -21.49
C MET A 1 4.70 -3.43 -20.21
N THR A 2 4.09 -3.30 -19.04
CA THR A 2 4.76 -3.41 -17.73
C THR A 2 4.66 -4.85 -17.18
N ARG A 3 4.84 -5.04 -15.87
CA ARG A 3 4.54 -6.32 -15.17
C ARG A 3 3.04 -6.59 -15.09
N LYS A 4 2.66 -7.87 -14.99
CA LYS A 4 1.26 -8.37 -15.03
C LYS A 4 0.37 -7.95 -13.85
N ASP A 5 0.96 -7.57 -12.74
CA ASP A 5 0.30 -7.14 -11.50
C ASP A 5 0.06 -5.62 -11.44
N HIS A 6 0.58 -4.86 -12.41
CA HIS A 6 0.60 -3.40 -12.34
C HIS A 6 -0.80 -2.79 -12.14
N SER A 7 -1.80 -3.22 -12.91
CA SER A 7 -3.16 -2.71 -12.78
C SER A 7 -3.77 -3.00 -11.41
N ASP A 8 -3.57 -4.21 -10.90
CA ASP A 8 -4.17 -4.65 -9.64
C ASP A 8 -3.51 -3.95 -8.44
N VAL A 9 -2.18 -3.83 -8.45
CA VAL A 9 -1.41 -3.11 -7.43
C VAL A 9 -1.79 -1.63 -7.42
N SER A 10 -1.89 -0.99 -8.59
CA SER A 10 -2.29 0.41 -8.69
C SER A 10 -3.70 0.64 -8.13
N ASN A 11 -4.66 -0.21 -8.50
CA ASN A 11 -6.04 -0.13 -8.03
C ASN A 11 -6.14 -0.34 -6.50
N GLN A 12 -5.37 -1.29 -5.95
CA GLN A 12 -5.37 -1.53 -4.51
C GLN A 12 -4.70 -0.38 -3.74
N LEU A 13 -3.55 0.12 -4.20
CA LEU A 13 -2.88 1.28 -3.58
C LEU A 13 -3.78 2.51 -3.56
N TYR A 14 -4.47 2.78 -4.66
CA TYR A 14 -5.41 3.89 -4.75
C TYR A 14 -6.55 3.75 -3.73
N ALA A 15 -7.13 2.56 -3.61
CA ALA A 15 -8.19 2.28 -2.65
C ALA A 15 -7.71 2.45 -1.19
N CYS A 16 -6.53 1.91 -0.86
CA CYS A 16 -5.93 2.07 0.47
C CYS A 16 -5.63 3.55 0.79
N TYR A 17 -5.19 4.33 -0.21
CA TYR A 17 -4.91 5.75 -0.02
C TYR A 17 -6.18 6.56 0.21
N ALA A 18 -7.24 6.31 -0.55
CA ALA A 18 -8.54 6.97 -0.36
C ALA A 18 -9.09 6.70 1.05
N ILE A 19 -9.13 5.43 1.47
CA ILE A 19 -9.59 5.04 2.81
C ILE A 19 -8.69 5.66 3.88
N GLY A 20 -7.37 5.62 3.70
CA GLY A 20 -6.42 6.23 4.65
C GLY A 20 -6.63 7.73 4.85
N LYS A 21 -6.99 8.47 3.79
CA LYS A 21 -7.33 9.89 3.89
C LYS A 21 -8.64 10.12 4.68
N ASP A 22 -9.66 9.31 4.45
CA ASP A 22 -10.92 9.38 5.20
C ASP A 22 -10.69 9.07 6.70
N VAL A 23 -9.87 8.05 6.99
CA VAL A 23 -9.48 7.69 8.36
C VAL A 23 -8.63 8.80 9.00
N GLN A 24 -7.74 9.45 8.26
CA GLN A 24 -6.96 10.59 8.76
C GLN A 24 -7.86 11.77 9.13
N ALA A 25 -8.87 12.06 8.32
CA ALA A 25 -9.88 13.07 8.64
C ALA A 25 -10.69 12.67 9.87
N MET A 26 -11.10 11.40 9.96
CA MET A 26 -11.82 10.87 11.12
C MET A 26 -10.97 11.00 12.41
N LYS A 27 -9.70 10.61 12.37
CA LYS A 27 -8.75 10.77 13.49
C LYS A 27 -8.70 12.20 14.01
N ALA A 28 -8.69 13.19 13.11
CA ALA A 28 -8.65 14.60 13.49
C ALA A 28 -9.94 15.08 14.19
N VAL A 29 -11.07 14.42 13.95
CA VAL A 29 -12.38 14.78 14.52
C VAL A 29 -12.66 14.04 15.84
N VAL A 30 -12.47 12.72 15.86
CA VAL A 30 -12.87 11.87 17.00
C VAL A 30 -11.72 11.45 17.92
N GLY A 31 -10.47 11.68 17.50
CA GLY A 31 -9.27 11.25 18.23
C GLY A 31 -8.80 9.83 17.86
N GLU A 32 -7.56 9.51 18.24
CA GLU A 32 -6.90 8.24 17.89
C GLU A 32 -7.47 7.03 18.63
N GLU A 33 -7.98 7.23 19.84
CA GLU A 33 -8.51 6.17 20.70
C GLU A 33 -9.80 5.54 20.16
N ALA A 34 -10.50 6.24 19.26
CA ALA A 34 -11.73 5.77 18.65
C ALA A 34 -11.51 4.93 17.37
N LEU A 35 -10.25 4.77 16.94
CA LEU A 35 -9.91 4.08 15.70
C LEU A 35 -9.84 2.56 15.89
N THR A 36 -10.27 1.82 14.88
CA THR A 36 -10.14 0.37 14.86
C THR A 36 -8.69 -0.05 14.55
N PRO A 37 -8.29 -1.29 14.86
CA PRO A 37 -6.98 -1.80 14.44
C PRO A 37 -6.72 -1.68 12.94
N ASP A 38 -7.76 -1.89 12.12
CA ASP A 38 -7.68 -1.76 10.66
C ASP A 38 -7.44 -0.30 10.24
N ASP A 39 -8.09 0.65 10.90
CA ASP A 39 -7.89 2.09 10.67
C ASP A 39 -6.44 2.51 10.96
N LEU A 40 -5.85 1.98 12.03
CA LEU A 40 -4.45 2.22 12.36
C LEU A 40 -3.50 1.71 11.26
N LEU A 41 -3.80 0.55 10.65
CA LEU A 41 -3.04 0.05 9.51
C LEU A 41 -3.15 0.98 8.29
N TYR A 42 -4.34 1.53 8.02
CA TYR A 42 -4.51 2.51 6.94
C TYR A 42 -3.74 3.81 7.19
N LEU A 43 -3.66 4.28 8.44
CA LEU A 43 -2.86 5.45 8.80
C LEU A 43 -1.35 5.20 8.67
N GLU A 44 -0.90 4.01 9.09
CA GLU A 44 0.49 3.58 8.89
C GLU A 44 0.84 3.50 7.40
N PHE A 45 -0.04 2.86 6.61
CA PHE A 45 0.09 2.79 5.17
C PHE A 45 0.16 4.18 4.55
N LEU A 46 -0.75 5.09 4.91
CA LEU A 46 -0.79 6.45 4.35
C LEU A 46 0.54 7.17 4.57
N THR A 47 1.05 7.12 5.81
CA THR A 47 2.32 7.76 6.17
C THR A 47 3.50 7.17 5.40
N LYS A 48 3.56 5.83 5.27
CA LYS A 48 4.63 5.16 4.52
C LYS A 48 4.50 5.35 3.02
N PHE A 49 3.29 5.44 2.49
CA PHE A 49 3.05 5.69 1.07
C PHE A 49 3.53 7.08 0.66
N GLU A 50 3.18 8.12 1.42
CA GLU A 50 3.65 9.48 1.12
C GLU A 50 5.18 9.61 1.23
N LYS A 51 5.79 8.98 2.24
CA LYS A 51 7.24 9.06 2.47
C LYS A 51 8.08 8.17 1.56
N ASN A 52 7.62 6.98 1.21
CA ASN A 52 8.44 5.99 0.51
C ASN A 52 8.05 5.80 -0.95
N PHE A 53 6.76 5.96 -1.29
CA PHE A 53 6.28 5.77 -2.67
C PHE A 53 6.25 7.09 -3.44
N ILE A 54 5.65 8.13 -2.86
CA ILE A 54 5.49 9.44 -3.52
C ILE A 54 6.76 10.28 -3.43
N SER A 55 7.38 10.34 -2.25
CA SER A 55 8.65 11.05 -2.10
C SER A 55 9.77 10.27 -2.80
N GLN A 56 10.29 10.89 -3.85
CA GLN A 56 11.43 10.41 -4.63
C GLN A 56 12.47 11.54 -4.65
N GLY A 57 13.74 11.18 -4.44
CA GLY A 57 14.82 12.16 -4.44
C GLY A 57 14.98 12.82 -5.80
N ASN A 58 15.46 14.07 -5.85
CA ASN A 58 15.68 14.81 -7.09
C ASN A 58 16.63 14.11 -8.09
N TYR A 59 17.45 13.18 -7.62
CA TYR A 59 18.42 12.41 -8.41
C TYR A 59 18.09 10.91 -8.46
N GLU A 60 16.96 10.52 -7.90
CA GLU A 60 16.50 9.13 -7.92
C GLU A 60 15.72 8.88 -9.20
N ASN A 61 16.02 7.81 -9.92
CA ASN A 61 15.30 7.43 -11.14
C ASN A 61 14.79 5.99 -10.98
N ARG A 62 13.60 5.86 -10.41
CA ARG A 62 12.95 4.57 -10.21
C ARG A 62 12.38 4.06 -11.54
N THR A 63 12.74 2.84 -11.88
CA THR A 63 12.06 2.07 -12.90
C THR A 63 10.66 1.68 -12.44
N VAL A 64 9.79 1.37 -13.40
CA VAL A 64 8.42 0.90 -13.10
C VAL A 64 8.43 -0.36 -12.22
N PHE A 65 9.42 -1.23 -12.36
CA PHE A 65 9.53 -2.44 -11.55
C PHE A 65 9.86 -2.13 -10.09
N GLU A 66 10.79 -1.20 -9.84
CA GLU A 66 11.12 -0.73 -8.49
C GLU A 66 9.91 -0.07 -7.82
N SER A 67 9.16 0.76 -8.56
CA SER A 67 7.91 1.34 -8.05
C SER A 67 6.90 0.25 -7.67
N LEU A 68 6.73 -0.77 -8.50
CA LEU A 68 5.82 -1.88 -8.19
C LEU A 68 6.28 -2.69 -6.97
N ASP A 69 7.59 -2.88 -6.78
CA ASP A 69 8.14 -3.58 -5.62
C ASP A 69 7.94 -2.77 -4.33
N ILE A 70 8.13 -1.44 -4.36
CA ILE A 70 7.78 -0.55 -3.24
C ILE A 70 6.28 -0.62 -2.97
N GLY A 71 5.45 -0.65 -4.02
CA GLY A 71 4.01 -0.84 -3.90
C GLY A 71 3.65 -2.12 -3.12
N TRP A 72 4.24 -3.26 -3.47
CA TRP A 72 4.05 -4.50 -2.73
C TRP A 72 4.58 -4.45 -1.29
N GLN A 73 5.72 -3.81 -1.05
CA GLN A 73 6.23 -3.62 0.31
C GLN A 73 5.22 -2.87 1.19
N LEU A 74 4.53 -1.87 0.64
CA LEU A 74 3.49 -1.12 1.35
C LEU A 74 2.19 -1.93 1.52
N LEU A 75 1.77 -2.67 0.49
CA LEU A 75 0.58 -3.52 0.59
C LEU A 75 0.73 -4.65 1.62
N ARG A 76 1.96 -5.08 1.91
CA ARG A 76 2.28 -6.09 2.95
C ARG A 76 2.10 -5.57 4.38
N ILE A 77 1.83 -4.29 4.60
CA ILE A 77 1.38 -3.76 5.90
C ILE A 77 0.02 -4.38 6.25
N PHE A 78 -0.82 -4.61 5.24
CA PHE A 78 -2.13 -5.20 5.43
C PHE A 78 -2.07 -6.73 5.42
N PRO A 79 -2.91 -7.39 6.23
CA PRO A 79 -3.17 -8.81 6.09
C PRO A 79 -3.83 -9.10 4.72
N LYS A 80 -3.56 -10.29 4.17
CA LYS A 80 -4.00 -10.70 2.82
C LYS A 80 -5.53 -10.58 2.64
N GLU A 81 -6.30 -10.75 3.71
CA GLU A 81 -7.76 -10.69 3.73
C GLU A 81 -8.30 -9.27 3.41
N MET A 82 -7.49 -8.23 3.65
CA MET A 82 -7.85 -6.84 3.35
C MET A 82 -7.55 -6.44 1.89
N LEU A 83 -6.75 -7.22 1.17
CA LEU A 83 -6.36 -6.93 -0.22
C LEU A 83 -7.40 -7.41 -1.23
N LYS A 84 -8.61 -6.84 -1.15
CA LYS A 84 -9.80 -7.32 -1.89
C LYS A 84 -9.78 -7.02 -3.40
N ARG A 85 -8.93 -6.10 -3.87
CA ARG A 85 -8.87 -5.68 -5.29
C ARG A 85 -7.78 -6.39 -6.08
N ILE A 86 -7.02 -7.28 -5.45
CA ILE A 86 -5.99 -8.07 -6.13
C ILE A 86 -6.50 -9.49 -6.33
N PRO A 87 -6.45 -10.04 -7.56
CA PRO A 87 -6.79 -11.44 -7.81
C PRO A 87 -5.95 -12.40 -6.97
N ALA A 88 -6.54 -13.49 -6.50
CA ALA A 88 -5.85 -14.48 -5.65
C ALA A 88 -4.60 -15.08 -6.31
N SER A 89 -4.59 -15.21 -7.64
CA SER A 89 -3.42 -15.69 -8.41
C SER A 89 -2.23 -14.74 -8.30
N ILE A 90 -2.47 -13.43 -8.45
CA ILE A 90 -1.44 -12.38 -8.31
C ILE A 90 -1.00 -12.28 -6.86
N LEU A 91 -1.95 -12.33 -5.92
CA LEU A 91 -1.65 -12.26 -4.49
C LEU A 91 -0.77 -13.44 -4.05
N ALA A 92 -1.06 -14.66 -4.48
CA ALA A 92 -0.26 -15.84 -4.15
C ALA A 92 1.19 -15.75 -4.66
N GLU A 93 1.41 -15.07 -5.79
CA GLU A 93 2.73 -14.95 -6.41
C GLU A 93 3.59 -13.85 -5.80
N PHE A 94 2.99 -12.69 -5.47
CA PHE A 94 3.75 -11.49 -5.08
C PHE A 94 3.62 -11.10 -3.60
N TYR A 95 2.60 -11.60 -2.89
CA TYR A 95 2.42 -11.32 -1.47
C TYR A 95 3.45 -11.99 -0.56
N PRO A 96 3.81 -13.29 -0.74
CA PRO A 96 4.83 -13.92 0.08
C PRO A 96 6.12 -13.10 0.04
N ARG A 97 6.74 -12.86 1.20
CA ARG A 97 8.14 -12.41 1.21
C ARG A 97 8.93 -13.58 0.66
N ASP A 98 9.35 -13.50 -0.60
CA ASP A 98 10.42 -14.35 -1.09
C ASP A 98 11.62 -14.04 -0.17
N SER A 99 11.91 -14.96 0.74
CA SER A 99 13.09 -14.93 1.62
C SER A 99 14.32 -15.18 0.77
N ARG A 100 14.60 -14.31 -0.21
CA ARG A 100 15.89 -14.23 -0.88
C ARG A 100 16.66 -13.10 -0.22
N HIS A 101 17.21 -13.44 0.94
CA HIS A 101 18.52 -12.92 1.34
C HIS A 101 19.59 -13.74 0.62
#